data_AF-H0JKC7-F1
#
_entry.id   AF-H0JKC7-F1
#
_cell.length_a   1.000
_cell.length_b   1.000
_cell.length_c   1.000
_cell.angle_alpha   90.00
_cell.angle_beta   90.00
_cell.angle_gamma   90.00
#
_symmetry.space_group_name_H-M   'P 1'
#
loop_
_entity.id
_entity.type
_entity.pdbx_description
1 polymer ?
#
loop_
_entity_poly.entity_id
_entity_poly.type
_entity_poly.pdbx_seq_one_letter_code
_entity_poly.pdbx_strand_id
1 'polypeptide(L)'
;MFIPIVMVVLVAVAVFVTARPKLGTGSTRRPSTLRLATVVVTAAAVIGFYDGILGPGTGTFFIIVFAAMLGSEFVTSAAMAKVLNFGSNLGALVLFAVGGHVWWALGAALAVCNVAGSVLGSRMALARGAGFVRVVLLVVVIAMVIRLGIEQFG
;
A
#
# COMPACT_ATOMS: atom_id res chain seq x y z
N MET A 1 -16.25 -8.73 -12.70
CA MET A 1 -17.50 -8.53 -11.93
C MET A 1 -17.27 -8.21 -10.43
N PHE A 2 -16.04 -7.95 -9.95
CA PHE A 2 -15.73 -7.74 -8.52
C PHE A 2 -15.66 -6.27 -8.03
N ILE A 3 -15.71 -5.32 -8.97
CA ILE A 3 -15.54 -3.87 -8.72
C ILE A 3 -16.63 -3.24 -7.79
N PRO A 4 -17.92 -3.67 -7.83
CA PRO A 4 -18.97 -3.02 -7.01
C PRO A 4 -18.83 -3.26 -5.50
N ILE A 5 -18.39 -4.46 -5.10
CA ILE A 5 -18.25 -4.84 -3.69
C ILE A 5 -17.13 -4.04 -3.03
N VAL A 6 -16.04 -3.80 -3.76
CA VAL A 6 -14.89 -2.99 -3.32
C VAL A 6 -15.33 -1.56 -3.03
N MET A 7 -16.13 -0.97 -3.92
CA MET A 7 -16.68 0.37 -3.75
C MET A 7 -17.58 0.49 -2.53
N VAL A 8 -18.41 -0.52 -2.23
CA VAL A 8 -19.33 -0.51 -1.07
C VAL A 8 -18.56 -0.61 0.25
N VAL A 9 -17.56 -1.50 0.34
CA VAL A 9 -16.72 -1.63 1.54
C VAL A 9 -15.91 -0.35 1.76
N LEU A 10 -15.39 0.23 0.68
CA LEU A 10 -14.69 1.51 0.67
C LEU A 10 -15.53 2.66 1.18
N VAL A 11 -16.75 2.78 0.67
CA VAL A 11 -17.69 3.83 1.05
C VAL A 11 -18.14 3.63 2.49
N ALA A 12 -18.38 2.39 2.94
CA ALA A 12 -18.73 2.11 4.34
C ALA A 12 -17.62 2.52 5.31
N VAL A 13 -16.36 2.20 5.01
CA VAL A 13 -15.20 2.60 5.82
C VAL A 13 -15.00 4.12 5.76
N ALA A 14 -15.13 4.73 4.59
CA ALA A 14 -15.02 6.18 4.42
C ALA A 14 -16.10 6.94 5.19
N VAL A 15 -17.36 6.48 5.16
CA VAL A 15 -18.49 7.05 5.92
C VAL A 15 -18.27 6.89 7.44
N PHE A 16 -17.75 5.75 7.88
CA PHE A 16 -17.43 5.53 9.29
C PHE A 16 -16.31 6.48 9.78
N VAL A 17 -15.33 6.76 8.92
CA VAL A 17 -14.21 7.67 9.21
C VAL A 17 -14.65 9.14 9.20
N THR A 18 -15.44 9.56 8.21
CA THR A 18 -15.93 10.94 8.10
C THR A 18 -16.95 11.29 9.19
N ALA A 19 -17.67 10.29 9.74
CA ALA A 19 -18.56 10.47 10.89
C ALA A 19 -17.82 10.76 12.22
N ARG A 20 -16.49 10.65 12.27
CA ARG A 20 -15.67 10.90 13.48
C ARG A 20 -14.64 12.04 13.27
N PRO A 21 -15.05 13.28 12.92
CA PRO A 21 -14.16 14.35 12.40
C PRO A 21 -13.16 14.99 13.39
N LYS A 22 -12.95 14.46 14.60
CA LYS A 22 -11.94 14.99 15.57
C LYS A 22 -10.55 14.34 15.40
N LEU A 23 -10.26 13.83 14.21
CA LEU A 23 -9.10 12.99 13.94
C LEU A 23 -8.04 13.75 13.14
N GLY A 24 -6.83 13.85 13.69
CA GLY A 24 -5.65 14.36 12.98
C GLY A 24 -5.15 15.76 13.35
N THR A 25 -5.76 16.47 14.31
CA THR A 25 -5.30 17.81 14.75
C THR A 25 -4.79 17.86 16.20
N GLY A 26 -4.72 16.72 16.88
CA GLY A 26 -4.35 16.64 18.29
C GLY A 26 -2.88 16.29 18.52
N SER A 27 -2.11 17.28 18.97
CA SER A 27 -0.75 17.15 19.51
C SER A 27 -0.53 15.89 20.39
N THR A 28 0.53 15.13 20.08
CA THR A 28 1.44 14.44 21.02
C THR A 28 0.91 13.49 22.10
N ARG A 29 -0.26 12.85 21.96
CA ARG A 29 -0.63 11.75 22.88
C ARG A 29 -0.38 10.37 22.24
N ARG A 30 0.71 9.70 22.64
CA ARG A 30 0.94 8.29 22.28
C ARG A 30 -0.31 7.47 22.66
N PRO A 31 -0.95 6.74 21.72
CA PRO A 31 -2.06 5.87 22.05
C PRO A 31 -1.60 4.80 23.06
N SER A 32 -2.48 4.36 23.95
CA SER A 32 -2.14 3.27 24.87
C SER A 32 -1.78 2.01 24.07
N THR A 33 -0.81 1.23 24.56
CA THR A 33 -0.32 0.02 23.87
C THR A 33 -1.44 -0.94 23.51
N LEU A 34 -2.46 -1.07 24.37
CA LEU A 34 -3.68 -1.85 24.12
C LEU A 34 -4.51 -1.32 22.95
N ARG A 35 -4.69 0.00 22.84
CA ARG A 35 -5.44 0.62 21.74
C ARG A 35 -4.68 0.53 20.42
N LEU A 36 -3.36 0.66 20.47
CA LEU A 36 -2.50 0.46 19.30
C LEU A 36 -2.58 -0.98 18.81
N ALA A 37 -2.38 -1.95 19.71
CA ALA A 37 -2.40 -3.37 19.37
C ALA A 37 -3.76 -3.81 18.80
N THR A 38 -4.86 -3.42 19.44
CA THR A 38 -6.21 -3.78 18.99
C THR A 38 -6.52 -3.22 17.61
N VAL A 39 -6.18 -1.97 17.33
CA VAL A 39 -6.38 -1.36 16.01
C VAL A 39 -5.48 -1.99 14.95
N VAL A 40 -4.20 -2.20 15.25
CA VAL A 40 -3.27 -2.82 14.29
C VAL A 40 -3.70 -4.24 13.95
N VAL A 41 -4.08 -5.05 14.95
CA VAL A 41 -4.51 -6.45 14.74
C VAL A 41 -5.82 -6.51 13.95
N THR A 42 -6.81 -5.70 14.31
CA THR A 42 -8.11 -5.69 13.59
C THR A 42 -7.97 -5.15 12.18
N ALA A 43 -7.21 -4.07 11.98
CA ALA A 43 -6.94 -3.52 10.65
C ALA A 43 -6.14 -4.51 9.79
N ALA A 44 -5.09 -5.14 10.35
CA ALA A 44 -4.30 -6.15 9.65
C ALA A 44 -5.15 -7.36 9.24
N ALA A 45 -6.06 -7.82 10.09
CA ALA A 45 -6.93 -8.96 9.77
C ALA A 45 -7.90 -8.62 8.63
N VAL A 46 -8.61 -7.48 8.71
CA VAL A 46 -9.63 -7.10 7.72
C VAL A 46 -9.00 -6.65 6.40
N ILE A 47 -8.02 -5.74 6.47
CA ILE A 47 -7.38 -5.18 5.28
C ILE A 47 -6.41 -6.19 4.67
N GLY A 48 -5.73 -7.00 5.47
CA GLY A 48 -4.86 -8.08 4.96
C GLY A 48 -5.64 -9.17 4.22
N PHE A 49 -6.84 -9.52 4.69
CA PHE A 49 -7.72 -10.43 3.95
C PHE A 49 -8.17 -9.81 2.61
N TYR A 50 -8.48 -8.52 2.60
CA TYR A 50 -8.77 -7.78 1.35
C TYR A 50 -7.54 -7.71 0.42
N ASP A 51 -6.35 -7.50 0.96
CA ASP A 51 -5.07 -7.45 0.22
C ASP A 51 -4.83 -8.76 -0.54
N GLY A 52 -5.10 -9.90 0.12
CA GLY A 52 -4.90 -11.23 -0.44
C GLY A 52 -5.86 -11.60 -1.58
N ILE A 53 -7.05 -10.98 -1.65
CA ILE A 53 -8.05 -11.29 -2.68
C ILE A 53 -7.98 -10.28 -3.83
N LEU A 54 -7.87 -8.99 -3.51
CA LEU A 54 -8.04 -7.90 -4.46
C LEU A 54 -6.72 -7.16 -4.69
N GLY A 55 -6.10 -6.64 -3.62
CA GLY A 55 -4.79 -5.98 -3.67
C GLY A 55 -4.74 -4.45 -3.90
N PRO A 56 -5.64 -3.76 -4.65
CA PRO A 56 -5.45 -2.33 -4.92
C PRO A 56 -5.93 -1.47 -3.75
N GLY A 57 -5.13 -0.47 -3.39
CA GLY A 57 -5.49 0.58 -2.43
C GLY A 57 -5.29 0.24 -0.95
N THR A 58 -4.77 -0.95 -0.62
CA THR A 58 -4.56 -1.39 0.78
C THR A 58 -3.68 -0.48 1.60
N GLY A 59 -2.60 0.05 1.01
CA GLY A 59 -1.76 1.05 1.66
C GLY A 59 -2.54 2.31 2.08
N THR A 60 -3.44 2.80 1.23
CA THR A 60 -4.27 3.98 1.51
C THR A 60 -5.30 3.68 2.61
N PHE A 61 -5.87 2.48 2.65
CA PHE A 61 -6.79 2.07 3.72
C PHE A 61 -6.09 1.97 5.06
N PHE A 62 -4.90 1.38 5.10
CA PHE A 62 -4.09 1.36 6.32
C PHE A 62 -3.77 2.78 6.81
N ILE A 63 -3.39 3.69 5.91
CA ILE A 63 -3.11 5.09 6.26
C ILE A 63 -4.33 5.76 6.89
N ILE A 64 -5.49 5.63 6.25
CA ILE A 64 -6.73 6.26 6.71
C ILE A 64 -7.16 5.66 8.05
N VAL A 65 -7.14 4.33 8.20
CA VAL A 65 -7.52 3.66 9.46
C VAL A 65 -6.58 4.03 10.59
N PHE A 66 -5.26 4.07 10.37
CA PHE A 66 -4.32 4.47 11.41
C PHE A 66 -4.42 5.95 11.77
N ALA A 67 -4.51 6.84 10.78
CA ALA A 67 -4.72 8.27 11.03
C ALA A 67 -6.04 8.50 11.80
N ALA A 68 -7.09 7.74 11.46
CA ALA A 68 -8.41 7.86 12.06
C ALA A 68 -8.57 7.15 13.42
N MET A 69 -7.82 6.09 13.72
CA MET A 69 -8.02 5.34 14.97
C MET A 69 -6.96 5.60 16.03
N LEU A 70 -5.72 5.91 15.60
CA LEU A 70 -4.62 6.25 16.49
C LEU A 70 -4.49 7.76 16.70
N GLY A 71 -5.09 8.59 15.83
CA GLY A 71 -4.88 10.04 15.83
C GLY A 71 -3.44 10.43 15.50
N SER A 72 -2.66 9.51 14.93
CA SER A 72 -1.28 9.71 14.54
C SER A 72 -1.19 10.58 13.30
N GLU A 73 -0.10 11.35 13.17
CA GLU A 73 0.19 12.10 11.96
C GLU A 73 0.12 11.17 10.73
N PHE A 74 -0.34 11.71 9.60
CA PHE A 74 -0.40 10.97 8.34
C PHE A 74 0.93 10.31 7.98
N VAL A 75 2.06 10.93 8.35
CA VAL A 75 3.41 10.40 8.14
C VAL A 75 3.63 9.11 8.95
N THR A 76 3.32 9.11 10.24
CA THR A 76 3.42 7.90 11.09
C THR A 76 2.49 6.80 10.60
N SER A 77 1.26 7.18 10.22
CA SER A 77 0.25 6.25 9.69
C SER A 77 0.70 5.60 8.37
N ALA A 78 1.36 6.38 7.50
CA ALA A 78 1.97 5.88 6.25
C ALA A 78 3.17 4.98 6.49
N ALA A 79 3.98 5.25 7.52
CA ALA A 79 5.05 4.34 7.92
C ALA A 79 4.50 2.99 8.39
N MET A 80 3.48 2.99 9.27
CA MET A 80 2.85 1.74 9.74
C MET A 80 2.16 0.97 8.61
N ALA A 81 1.47 1.66 7.71
CA ALA A 81 0.84 1.07 6.53
C ALA A 81 1.85 0.34 5.62
N LYS A 82 3.03 0.94 5.38
CA LYS A 82 4.09 0.30 4.59
C LYS A 82 4.61 -0.98 5.23
N VAL A 83 4.77 -1.00 6.56
CA VAL A 83 5.23 -2.20 7.28
C VAL A 83 4.21 -3.33 7.19
N LEU A 84 2.92 -3.04 7.36
CA LEU A 84 1.87 -4.06 7.23
C LEU A 84 1.74 -4.58 5.81
N ASN A 85 1.83 -3.69 4.81
CA ASN A 85 1.77 -4.09 3.40
C ASN A 85 3.00 -4.94 3.01
N PHE A 86 4.18 -4.64 3.57
CA PHE A 86 5.33 -5.53 3.44
C PHE A 86 5.08 -6.88 4.11
N GLY A 87 4.49 -6.89 5.31
CA GLY A 87 4.15 -8.11 6.04
C GLY A 87 3.13 -8.99 5.32
N SER A 88 2.08 -8.42 4.71
CA SER A 88 1.07 -9.16 3.94
C SER A 88 1.68 -9.77 2.67
N ASN A 89 2.48 -9.01 1.92
CA ASN A 89 3.22 -9.53 0.77
C ASN A 89 4.22 -10.63 1.15
N LEU A 90 4.94 -10.46 2.27
CA LEU A 90 5.86 -11.48 2.78
C LEU A 90 5.10 -12.74 3.22
N GLY A 91 3.96 -12.58 3.89
CA GLY A 91 3.06 -13.68 4.24
C GLY A 91 2.55 -14.44 3.01
N ALA A 92 2.16 -13.71 1.96
CA ALA A 92 1.77 -14.30 0.68
C ALA A 92 2.94 -15.07 0.05
N LEU A 93 4.16 -14.51 0.04
CA LEU A 93 5.35 -15.19 -0.45
C LEU A 93 5.62 -16.50 0.31
N VAL A 94 5.52 -16.49 1.63
CA VAL A 94 5.71 -17.70 2.47
C VAL A 94 4.61 -18.73 2.20
N LEU A 95 3.35 -18.32 2.09
CA LEU A 95 2.23 -19.21 1.77
C LEU A 95 2.39 -19.86 0.39
N PHE A 96 2.73 -19.08 -0.64
CA PHE A 96 3.00 -19.63 -1.97
C PHE A 96 4.24 -20.53 -1.97
N ALA A 97 5.26 -20.21 -1.16
CA ALA A 97 6.48 -21.00 -1.02
C ALA A 97 6.18 -22.38 -0.42
N VAL A 98 5.36 -22.44 0.63
CA VAL A 98 4.90 -23.70 1.23
C VAL A 98 3.98 -24.46 0.27
N GLY A 99 3.17 -23.75 -0.51
CA GLY A 99 2.30 -24.34 -1.54
C GLY A 99 3.03 -24.87 -2.78
N GLY A 100 4.36 -24.78 -2.87
CA GLY A 100 5.15 -25.27 -4.00
C GLY A 100 5.02 -24.47 -5.30
N HIS A 101 4.24 -23.38 -5.29
CA HIS A 101 3.99 -22.51 -6.45
C HIS A 101 4.93 -21.30 -6.50
N VAL A 102 6.13 -21.39 -5.89
CA VAL A 102 7.13 -20.32 -5.96
C VAL A 102 8.29 -20.75 -6.85
N TRP A 103 8.44 -20.01 -7.94
CA TRP A 103 9.62 -20.07 -8.80
C TRP A 103 10.74 -19.28 -8.12
N TRP A 104 11.45 -19.90 -7.19
CA TRP A 104 12.47 -19.24 -6.36
C TRP A 104 13.53 -18.48 -7.16
N ALA A 105 13.97 -19.02 -8.29
CA ALA A 105 14.92 -18.35 -9.18
C ALA A 105 14.34 -17.05 -9.77
N LEU A 106 13.06 -17.08 -10.18
CA LEU A 106 12.36 -15.95 -10.77
C LEU A 106 12.00 -14.91 -9.70
N GLY A 107 11.58 -15.35 -8.51
CA GLY A 107 11.35 -14.50 -7.34
C GLY A 107 12.61 -13.79 -6.85
N ALA A 108 13.74 -14.51 -6.78
CA ALA A 108 15.03 -13.93 -6.43
C ALA A 108 15.51 -12.91 -7.49
N ALA A 109 15.37 -13.22 -8.78
CA ALA A 109 15.70 -12.29 -9.87
C ALA A 109 14.85 -11.02 -9.79
N LEU A 110 13.53 -11.16 -9.59
CA LEU A 110 12.63 -10.02 -9.39
C LEU A 110 13.02 -9.19 -8.16
N ALA A 111 13.35 -9.83 -7.03
CA ALA A 111 13.78 -9.13 -5.82
C ALA A 111 15.06 -8.29 -6.07
N VAL A 112 16.07 -8.89 -6.70
CA VAL A 112 17.32 -8.19 -7.06
C VAL A 112 17.05 -7.02 -8.00
N CYS A 113 16.26 -7.23 -9.06
CA CYS A 113 15.89 -6.17 -10.00
C CYS A 113 15.12 -5.03 -9.32
N ASN A 114 14.20 -5.34 -8.41
CA ASN A 114 13.39 -4.35 -7.71
C ASN A 114 14.23 -3.51 -6.72
N VAL A 115 15.13 -4.16 -5.98
CA VAL A 115 16.09 -3.46 -5.09
C VAL A 115 17.05 -2.60 -5.93
N ALA A 116 17.64 -3.15 -6.98
CA ALA A 116 18.55 -2.39 -7.85
C ALA A 116 17.85 -1.17 -8.48
N GLY A 117 16.63 -1.36 -9.02
CA GLY A 117 15.82 -0.30 -9.61
C GLY A 117 15.42 0.79 -8.60
N SER A 118 15.03 0.41 -7.38
CA SER A 118 14.66 1.38 -6.33
C SER A 118 15.87 2.21 -5.84
N VAL A 119 17.04 1.58 -5.68
CA VAL A 119 18.27 2.27 -5.28
C VAL A 119 18.75 3.21 -6.39
N LEU A 120 18.80 2.74 -7.64
CA LEU A 120 19.18 3.56 -8.78
C LEU A 120 18.19 4.71 -9.00
N GLY A 121 16.89 4.44 -8.94
CA GLY A 121 15.83 5.44 -9.10
C GLY A 121 15.87 6.52 -8.02
N SER A 122 16.01 6.12 -6.75
CA SER A 122 16.14 7.06 -5.62
C SER A 122 17.40 7.93 -5.74
N ARG A 123 18.55 7.32 -6.05
CA ARG A 123 19.81 8.05 -6.25
C ARG A 123 19.74 9.01 -7.44
N MET A 124 19.15 8.61 -8.55
CA MET A 124 18.97 9.49 -9.72
C MET A 124 17.98 10.64 -9.43
N ALA A 125 16.90 10.38 -8.70
CA ALA A 125 15.94 11.40 -8.31
C ALA A 125 16.57 12.47 -7.39
N LEU A 126 17.41 12.05 -6.44
CA LEU A 126 18.17 12.94 -5.58
C LEU A 126 19.27 13.71 -6.34
N ALA A 127 19.95 13.06 -7.30
CA ALA A 127 21.06 13.65 -8.03
C ALA A 127 20.64 14.64 -9.14
N ARG A 128 19.52 14.41 -9.84
CA ARG A 128 19.08 15.23 -10.99
C ARG A 128 17.91 16.17 -10.68
N GLY A 129 17.38 16.13 -9.46
CA GLY A 129 16.31 17.03 -9.01
C GLY A 129 14.94 16.76 -9.63
N ALA A 130 13.97 17.60 -9.28
CA ALA A 130 12.55 17.41 -9.58
C ALA A 130 12.20 17.37 -11.08
N GLY A 131 12.98 18.05 -11.94
CA GLY A 131 12.76 18.07 -13.39
C GLY A 131 12.93 16.70 -14.03
N PHE A 132 13.96 15.94 -13.64
CA PHE A 132 14.20 14.59 -14.14
C PHE A 132 13.09 13.62 -13.73
N VAL A 133 12.64 13.70 -12.47
CA VAL A 133 11.54 12.87 -11.96
C VAL A 133 10.25 13.10 -12.76
N ARG A 134 9.96 14.35 -13.11
CA ARG A 134 8.77 14.71 -13.89
C ARG A 134 8.79 14.11 -15.29
N VAL A 135 9.95 14.13 -15.96
CA VAL A 135 10.11 13.51 -17.29
C VAL A 135 9.95 12.00 -17.23
N VAL A 136 10.59 11.34 -16.25
CA VAL A 136 10.46 9.88 -16.07
C VAL A 136 9.00 9.48 -15.79
N LEU A 137 8.30 10.24 -14.94
CA LEU A 137 6.87 10.03 -14.69
C LEU A 137 6.04 10.14 -15.97
N LEU A 138 6.28 11.17 -16.78
CA LEU A 138 5.54 11.38 -18.02
C LEU A 138 5.73 10.20 -18.99
N VAL A 139 6.97 9.73 -19.14
CA VAL A 139 7.31 8.58 -19.99
C VAL A 139 6.60 7.31 -19.50
N VAL A 140 6.63 7.05 -18.19
CA VAL A 140 5.97 5.86 -17.61
C VAL A 140 4.46 5.92 -17.79
N VAL A 141 3.84 7.09 -17.59
CA VAL A 141 2.40 7.27 -17.79
C VAL A 141 2.02 7.03 -19.25
N ILE A 142 2.77 7.60 -20.21
CA ILE A 142 2.53 7.38 -21.64
C ILE A 142 2.66 5.90 -22.00
N ALA A 143 3.73 5.24 -21.54
CA ALA A 143 3.94 3.81 -21.77
C ALA A 143 2.80 2.95 -21.19
N MET A 144 2.30 3.31 -20.01
CA MET A 144 1.20 2.62 -19.34
C MET A 144 -0.13 2.83 -20.08
N VAL A 145 -0.40 4.04 -20.57
CA VAL A 145 -1.57 4.33 -21.42
C VAL A 145 -1.52 3.53 -22.72
N ILE A 146 -0.37 3.47 -23.38
CA ILE A 146 -0.19 2.69 -24.61
C ILE A 146 -0.42 1.21 -24.33
N ARG A 147 0.22 0.66 -23.28
CA ARG A 147 0.09 -0.75 -22.92
C ARG A 147 -1.36 -1.11 -22.60
N LEU A 148 -2.04 -0.31 -21.79
CA LEU A 148 -3.45 -0.54 -21.47
C LEU A 148 -4.33 -0.39 -22.70
N GLY A 149 -4.06 0.56 -23.59
CA GLY A 149 -4.80 0.74 -24.83
C GLY A 149 -4.67 -0.47 -25.76
N ILE A 150 -3.46 -1.01 -25.91
CA ILE A 150 -3.22 -2.24 -26.70
C ILE A 150 -3.98 -3.42 -26.07
N GLU A 151 -3.98 -3.55 -24.75
CA GLU A 151 -4.62 -4.66 -24.04
C GLU A 151 -6.16 -4.53 -23.97
N GLN A 152 -6.72 -3.35 -24.26
CA GLN A 152 -8.16 -3.12 -24.29
C GLN A 152 -8.77 -3.16 -25.71
N PHE A 153 -7.98 -2.84 -26.74
CA PHE A 153 -8.42 -2.73 -28.13
C PHE A 153 -7.78 -3.77 -29.08
N GLY A 154 -6.87 -4.61 -28.60
CA GLY A 154 -6.29 -5.76 -29.30
C GLY A 154 -6.72 -7.07 -28.68
#